data_AF-D4DLU8-F1
#
_entry.id   AF-D4DLU8-F1
#
_cell.length_a   1.000
_cell.length_b   1.000
_cell.length_c   1.000
_cell.angle_alpha   90.00
_cell.angle_beta   90.00
_cell.angle_gamma   90.00
#
_symmetry.space_group_name_H-M   'P 1'
#
loop_
_entity.id
_entity.type
_entity.pdbx_description
1 polymer ?
#
loop_
_entity_poly.entity_id
_entity_poly.type
_entity_poly.pdbx_seq_one_letter_code
_entity_poly.pdbx_strand_id
1 'polypeptide(L)'
;MNAFRTNNYDTFKQQYKQYDLLIIDDIQFIKGKDRTMEEFFYLYNHFHTEKKQLILTCDVLPAKIEDMDDRLKSRFSWGLTLELEPPEFEMRVAILQKKAESAGVTLREDAAFFIAKHIRSNVRELEGAFKRVEASSRFQKNQSTSTWLQKHCRILSPAPTKSLPPNSSSMR
;
A
#
# COMPACT_ATOMS: atom_id res chain seq x y z
N MET A 1 -30.68 34.61 4.60
CA MET A 1 -29.25 34.33 4.38
C MET A 1 -28.73 33.44 5.50
N ASN A 2 -28.03 32.37 5.10
CA ASN A 2 -27.07 31.56 5.87
C ASN A 2 -27.55 30.71 7.06
N ALA A 3 -28.12 29.55 6.76
CA ALA A 3 -28.31 28.46 7.74
C ALA A 3 -27.98 27.05 7.18
N PHE A 4 -27.11 26.95 6.17
CA PHE A 4 -26.83 25.66 5.51
C PHE A 4 -25.35 25.22 5.52
N ARG A 5 -24.49 25.93 6.25
CA ARG A 5 -23.06 25.55 6.30
C ARG A 5 -22.63 24.93 7.62
N THR A 6 -23.25 25.24 8.74
CA THR A 6 -22.67 24.90 10.07
C THR A 6 -22.97 23.48 10.57
N ASN A 7 -23.98 22.77 10.04
CA ASN A 7 -24.48 21.54 10.68
C ASN A 7 -23.72 20.24 10.36
N ASN A 8 -22.74 20.26 9.46
CA ASN A 8 -21.92 19.07 9.14
C ASN A 8 -20.51 19.10 9.76
N TYR A 9 -20.18 20.15 10.51
CA TYR A 9 -18.86 20.34 11.11
C TYR A 9 -18.71 19.63 12.47
N ASP A 10 -19.81 19.44 13.21
CA ASP A 10 -19.79 18.74 14.50
C ASP A 10 -19.96 17.22 14.36
N THR A 11 -20.57 16.75 13.28
CA THR A 11 -20.82 15.32 13.05
C THR A 11 -19.53 14.52 12.91
N PHE A 12 -18.54 15.01 12.14
CA PHE A 12 -17.23 14.34 12.03
C PHE A 12 -16.54 14.26 13.40
N LYS A 13 -16.52 15.34 14.17
CA LYS A 13 -15.92 15.36 15.51
C LYS A 13 -16.63 14.41 16.46
N GLN A 14 -17.95 14.47 16.56
CA GLN A 14 -18.71 13.61 17.48
C GLN A 14 -18.61 12.13 17.09
N GLN A 15 -18.61 11.82 15.80
CA GLN A 15 -18.57 10.44 15.32
C GLN A 15 -17.28 9.72 15.71
N TYR A 16 -16.13 10.38 15.65
CA TYR A 16 -14.83 9.72 15.91
C TYR A 16 -14.31 9.86 17.35
N LYS A 17 -14.82 10.82 18.13
CA LYS A 17 -14.42 11.03 19.54
C LYS A 17 -14.71 9.85 20.46
N GLN A 18 -15.72 9.04 20.14
CA GLN A 18 -16.12 7.91 20.96
C GLN A 18 -15.15 6.72 20.89
N TYR A 19 -14.29 6.64 19.86
CA TYR A 19 -13.38 5.49 19.70
C TYR A 19 -12.11 5.66 20.52
N ASP A 20 -11.53 4.56 20.99
CA ASP A 20 -10.25 4.55 21.72
C ASP A 20 -9.05 4.25 20.82
N LEU A 21 -9.31 3.70 19.63
CA LEU A 21 -8.33 3.44 18.58
C LEU A 21 -8.87 3.96 17.25
N LEU A 22 -8.06 4.75 16.55
CA LEU A 22 -8.30 5.17 15.18
C LEU A 22 -7.13 4.78 14.29
N ILE A 23 -7.42 4.11 13.18
CA ILE A 23 -6.45 3.80 12.14
C ILE A 23 -6.85 4.57 10.89
N ILE A 24 -5.94 5.36 10.35
CA ILE A 24 -6.14 6.09 9.09
C ILE A 24 -5.11 5.61 8.09
N ASP A 25 -5.59 5.08 6.98
CA ASP A 25 -4.76 4.68 5.86
C ASP A 25 -4.50 5.88 4.94
N ASP A 26 -3.32 5.94 4.33
CA ASP A 26 -2.90 6.93 3.33
C ASP A 26 -3.20 8.39 3.71
N ILE A 27 -2.68 8.83 4.87
CA ILE A 27 -2.91 10.20 5.37
C ILE A 27 -2.49 11.29 4.38
N GLN A 28 -1.58 11.01 3.45
CA GLN A 28 -1.16 11.94 2.39
C GLN A 28 -2.32 12.45 1.52
N PHE A 29 -3.48 11.76 1.45
CA PHE A 29 -4.63 12.20 0.66
C PHE A 29 -5.35 13.46 1.19
N ILE A 30 -5.05 13.89 2.43
CA ILE A 30 -5.61 15.13 2.98
C ILE A 30 -4.81 16.38 2.60
N LYS A 31 -3.61 16.23 2.01
CA LYS A 31 -2.76 17.36 1.61
C LYS A 31 -3.50 18.30 0.65
N GLY A 32 -3.26 19.60 0.77
CA GLY A 32 -3.91 20.64 -0.03
C GLY A 32 -5.42 20.81 0.21
N LYS A 33 -6.02 20.07 1.15
CA LYS A 33 -7.42 20.22 1.56
C LYS A 33 -7.48 20.90 2.93
N ASP A 34 -7.31 22.22 2.95
CA ASP A 34 -7.17 23.01 4.18
C ASP A 34 -8.20 22.67 5.26
N ARG A 35 -9.48 22.58 4.86
CA ARG A 35 -10.56 22.21 5.78
C ARG A 35 -10.39 20.81 6.37
N THR A 36 -10.05 19.82 5.55
CA THR A 36 -9.85 18.43 6.01
C THR A 36 -8.62 18.32 6.90
N MET A 37 -7.54 19.03 6.56
CA MET A 37 -6.34 19.11 7.40
C MET A 37 -6.65 19.73 8.77
N GLU A 38 -7.44 20.80 8.79
CA GLU A 38 -7.86 21.44 10.04
C GLU A 38 -8.76 20.53 10.89
N GLU A 39 -9.74 19.86 10.28
CA GLU A 39 -10.60 18.89 10.99
C GLU A 39 -9.78 17.74 11.58
N PHE A 40 -8.81 17.22 10.82
CA PHE A 40 -7.89 16.20 11.29
C PHE A 40 -6.97 16.70 12.42
N PHE A 41 -6.50 17.94 12.38
CA PHE A 41 -5.71 18.52 13.46
C PHE A 41 -6.47 18.53 14.79
N TYR A 42 -7.75 18.91 14.78
CA TYR A 42 -8.58 18.84 15.99
C TYR A 42 -8.80 17.40 16.47
N LEU A 43 -8.99 16.46 15.54
CA LEU A 43 -9.14 15.04 15.85
C LEU A 43 -7.87 14.48 16.51
N TYR A 44 -6.70 14.75 15.93
CA TYR A 44 -5.41 14.37 16.50
C TYR A 44 -5.24 14.89 17.93
N ASN A 45 -5.52 16.18 18.16
CA ASN A 45 -5.40 16.78 19.48
C ASN A 45 -6.31 16.11 20.50
N HIS A 46 -7.54 15.76 20.11
CA HIS A 46 -8.46 15.04 20.98
C HIS A 46 -7.90 13.66 21.34
N PHE A 47 -7.48 12.86 20.36
CA PHE A 47 -6.91 11.53 20.62
C PHE A 47 -5.66 11.62 21.50
N HIS A 48 -4.80 12.60 21.25
CA HIS A 48 -3.60 12.81 22.04
C HIS A 48 -3.91 13.21 23.49
N THR A 49 -4.84 14.16 23.70
CA THR A 49 -5.22 14.66 25.04
C THR A 49 -5.90 13.57 25.87
N GLU A 50 -6.78 12.79 25.26
CA GLU A 50 -7.49 11.68 25.90
C GLU A 50 -6.62 10.41 26.03
N LYS A 51 -5.35 10.45 25.60
CA LYS A 51 -4.42 9.30 25.57
C LYS A 51 -4.96 8.09 24.81
N LYS A 52 -5.69 8.35 23.73
CA LYS A 52 -6.26 7.36 22.81
C LYS A 52 -5.25 7.01 21.71
N GLN A 53 -5.35 5.79 21.18
CA GLN A 53 -4.42 5.30 20.17
C GLN A 53 -4.78 5.84 18.78
N LEU A 54 -3.81 6.42 18.09
CA LEU A 54 -3.91 6.84 16.70
C LEU A 54 -2.80 6.17 15.89
N ILE A 55 -3.17 5.42 14.86
CA ILE A 55 -2.25 4.79 13.91
C ILE A 55 -2.49 5.41 12.54
N LEU A 56 -1.42 5.86 11.91
CA LEU A 56 -1.46 6.48 10.59
C LEU A 56 -0.52 5.72 9.67
N THR A 57 -0.92 5.51 8.43
CA THR A 57 -0.02 5.05 7.37
C THR A 57 0.24 6.18 6.38
N CYS A 58 1.42 6.17 5.77
CA CYS A 58 1.79 7.09 4.72
C CYS A 58 2.75 6.44 3.74
N ASP A 59 2.57 6.71 2.44
CA ASP A 59 3.51 6.25 1.41
C ASP A 59 4.83 7.05 1.38
N VAL A 60 4.80 8.26 1.93
CA VAL A 60 5.93 9.20 1.95
C VAL A 60 6.16 9.66 3.38
N LEU A 61 7.43 9.85 3.75
CA LEU A 61 7.79 10.34 5.08
C LEU A 61 7.01 11.64 5.40
N PRO A 62 6.48 11.80 6.63
CA PRO A 62 5.72 12.98 7.03
C PRO A 62 6.37 14.32 6.67
N ALA A 63 7.70 14.41 6.82
CA ALA A 63 8.47 15.61 6.50
C ALA A 63 8.50 15.96 5.00
N LYS A 64 8.27 14.99 4.11
CA LYS A 64 8.32 15.12 2.64
C LYS A 64 6.93 15.29 2.01
N ILE A 65 5.86 15.35 2.81
CA ILE A 65 4.50 15.56 2.28
C ILE A 65 4.34 17.05 1.91
N GLU A 66 4.47 17.37 0.63
CA GLU A 66 4.15 18.70 0.09
C GLU A 66 2.68 19.07 0.35
N ASP A 67 2.38 20.36 0.50
CA ASP A 67 1.02 20.89 0.76
C ASP A 67 0.33 20.33 2.02
N MET A 68 1.10 19.73 2.94
CA MET A 68 0.63 19.37 4.28
C MET A 68 0.97 20.49 5.26
N ASP A 69 0.03 20.81 6.15
CA ASP A 69 0.23 21.78 7.24
C ASP A 69 1.45 21.40 8.09
N ASP A 70 2.40 22.34 8.27
CA ASP A 70 3.62 22.12 9.04
C ASP A 70 3.34 21.74 10.50
N ARG A 71 2.20 22.17 11.05
CA ARG A 71 1.72 21.73 12.37
C ARG A 71 1.45 20.23 12.38
N LEU A 72 0.82 19.69 11.34
CA LEU A 72 0.57 18.25 11.23
C LEU A 72 1.88 17.47 11.05
N LYS A 73 2.78 17.96 10.19
CA LYS A 73 4.11 17.35 10.01
C LYS A 73 4.87 17.22 11.33
N SER A 74 4.87 18.29 12.14
CA SER A 74 5.52 18.26 13.45
C SER A 74 4.89 17.20 14.36
N ARG A 75 3.56 17.09 14.39
CA ARG A 75 2.84 16.14 15.24
C ARG A 75 3.01 14.69 14.83
N PHE A 76 3.18 14.41 13.55
CA PHE A 76 3.54 13.06 13.08
C PHE A 76 4.89 12.63 13.64
N SER A 77 5.85 13.54 13.75
CA SER A 77 7.17 13.27 14.33
C SER A 77 7.18 13.10 15.86
N TRP A 78 6.11 13.49 16.56
CA TRP A 78 6.01 13.29 18.03
C TRP A 78 5.68 11.85 18.41
N GLY A 79 5.15 11.08 17.46
CA GLY A 79 4.83 9.66 17.64
C GLY A 79 5.98 8.73 17.25
N LEU A 80 5.72 7.43 17.40
CA LEU A 80 6.57 6.39 16.83
C LEU A 80 6.42 6.40 15.31
N THR A 81 7.44 6.87 14.61
CA THR A 81 7.53 6.77 13.14
C THR A 81 8.40 5.58 12.79
N LEU A 82 7.84 4.63 12.04
CA LEU A 82 8.56 3.47 11.53
C LEU A 82 8.48 3.46 10.01
N GLU A 83 9.62 3.32 9.36
CA GLU A 83 9.71 3.11 7.92
C GLU A 83 9.60 1.61 7.62
N LEU A 84 8.77 1.27 6.64
CA LEU A 84 8.63 -0.10 6.17
C LEU A 84 9.55 -0.31 4.96
N GLU A 85 10.63 -1.04 5.18
CA GLU A 85 11.55 -1.40 4.11
C GLU A 85 10.99 -2.57 3.27
N PRO A 86 11.33 -2.63 1.96
CA PRO A 86 11.00 -3.78 1.14
C PRO A 86 11.57 -5.07 1.73
N PRO A 87 10.82 -6.19 1.72
CA PRO A 87 11.27 -7.44 2.29
C PRO A 87 12.45 -8.02 1.52
N GLU A 88 13.43 -8.55 2.26
CA GLU A 88 14.55 -9.31 1.72
C GLU A 88 14.12 -10.61 1.04
N PHE A 89 15.01 -11.23 0.26
CA PHE A 89 14.69 -12.42 -0.52
C PHE A 89 14.08 -13.56 0.33
N GLU A 90 14.70 -13.87 1.46
CA GLU A 90 14.23 -14.91 2.39
C GLU A 90 12.82 -14.59 2.90
N MET A 91 12.58 -13.32 3.27
CA MET A 91 11.27 -12.86 3.72
C MET A 91 10.22 -12.93 2.61
N ARG A 92 10.58 -12.62 1.35
CA ARG A 92 9.66 -12.79 0.20
C ARG A 92 9.25 -14.24 0.01
N VAL A 93 10.18 -15.19 0.15
CA VAL A 93 9.86 -16.62 0.09
C VAL A 93 8.93 -17.02 1.23
N ALA A 94 9.22 -16.59 2.46
CA ALA A 94 8.39 -16.86 3.63
C ALA A 94 6.96 -16.29 3.48
N ILE A 95 6.83 -15.07 2.96
CA ILE A 95 5.53 -14.45 2.67
C ILE A 95 4.75 -15.29 1.65
N LEU A 96 5.39 -15.72 0.55
CA LEU A 96 4.75 -16.56 -0.47
C LEU A 96 4.28 -17.90 0.09
N GLN A 97 5.12 -18.58 0.89
CA GLN A 97 4.75 -19.85 1.53
C GLN A 97 3.58 -19.65 2.50
N LYS A 98 3.61 -18.60 3.33
CA LYS A 98 2.53 -18.31 4.28
C LYS A 98 1.21 -18.00 3.59
N LYS A 99 1.26 -17.30 2.45
CA LYS A 99 0.07 -17.01 1.63
C LYS A 99 -0.46 -18.28 0.95
N ALA A 100 0.41 -19.16 0.49
CA ALA A 100 0.03 -20.45 -0.08
C ALA A 100 -0.66 -21.36 0.95
N GLU A 101 -0.10 -21.46 2.16
CA GLU A 101 -0.73 -22.14 3.30
C GLU A 101 -2.12 -21.58 3.59
N SER A 102 -2.24 -20.26 3.70
CA SER A 102 -3.51 -19.59 3.99
C SER A 102 -4.56 -19.75 2.89
N ALA A 103 -4.13 -19.91 1.64
CA ALA A 103 -4.99 -20.17 0.48
C ALA A 103 -5.32 -21.66 0.30
N GLY A 104 -4.70 -22.56 1.08
CA GLY A 104 -4.84 -24.01 0.92
C GLY A 104 -4.23 -24.56 -0.37
N VAL A 105 -3.21 -23.88 -0.91
CA VAL A 105 -2.55 -24.25 -2.16
C VAL A 105 -1.14 -24.73 -1.88
N THR A 106 -0.76 -25.87 -2.44
CA THR A 106 0.63 -26.35 -2.37
C THR A 106 1.50 -25.56 -3.36
N LEU A 107 2.19 -24.54 -2.87
CA LEU A 107 3.24 -23.85 -3.61
C LEU A 107 4.56 -24.58 -3.41
N ARG A 108 5.09 -25.20 -4.48
CA ARG A 108 6.41 -25.80 -4.44
C ARG A 108 7.49 -24.75 -4.20
N GLU A 109 8.54 -25.16 -3.50
CA GLU A 109 9.64 -24.27 -3.10
C GLU A 109 10.37 -23.66 -4.31
N ASP A 110 10.57 -24.44 -5.38
CA ASP A 110 11.14 -23.97 -6.64
C ASP A 110 10.33 -22.84 -7.29
N ALA A 111 9.00 -22.94 -7.25
CA ALA A 111 8.09 -21.89 -7.70
C ALA A 111 8.18 -20.64 -6.81
N ALA A 112 8.24 -20.81 -5.48
CA ALA A 112 8.35 -19.71 -4.53
C ALA A 112 9.67 -18.94 -4.72
N PHE A 113 10.80 -19.66 -4.81
CA PHE A 113 12.11 -19.06 -5.11
C PHE A 113 12.11 -18.33 -6.45
N PHE A 114 11.49 -18.94 -7.47
CA PHE A 114 11.38 -18.31 -8.78
C PHE A 114 10.64 -16.98 -8.70
N ILE A 115 9.48 -16.92 -8.06
CA ILE A 115 8.70 -15.69 -7.91
C ILE A 115 9.48 -14.65 -7.09
N ALA A 116 10.05 -15.04 -5.94
CA ALA A 116 10.81 -14.15 -5.06
C ALA A 116 12.09 -13.57 -5.69
N LYS A 117 12.68 -14.29 -6.67
CA LYS A 117 13.88 -13.85 -7.39
C LYS A 117 13.55 -12.77 -8.43
N HIS A 118 12.39 -12.88 -9.08
CA HIS A 118 11.98 -11.99 -10.18
C HIS A 118 11.19 -10.76 -9.69
N ILE A 119 10.45 -10.88 -8.58
CA ILE A 119 9.70 -9.75 -7.99
C ILE A 119 10.49 -9.19 -6.80
N ARG A 120 11.00 -7.96 -6.96
CA ARG A 120 11.82 -7.27 -5.94
C ARG A 120 11.18 -5.98 -5.40
N SER A 121 10.07 -5.54 -6.00
CA SER A 121 9.53 -4.20 -5.82
C SER A 121 8.80 -4.02 -4.47
N ASN A 122 7.72 -4.78 -4.23
CA ASN A 122 6.91 -4.69 -3.01
C ASN A 122 6.04 -5.94 -2.80
N VAL A 123 5.48 -6.09 -1.59
CA VAL A 123 4.63 -7.23 -1.21
C VAL A 123 3.36 -7.32 -2.07
N ARG A 124 2.77 -6.20 -2.49
CA ARG A 124 1.55 -6.21 -3.33
C ARG A 124 1.80 -6.89 -4.68
N GLU A 125 2.93 -6.60 -5.32
CA GLU A 125 3.32 -7.26 -6.57
C GLU A 125 3.63 -8.74 -6.37
N LEU A 126 4.27 -9.08 -5.24
CA LEU A 126 4.57 -10.46 -4.86
C LEU A 126 3.29 -11.28 -4.70
N GLU A 127 2.30 -10.73 -4.00
CA GLU A 127 0.96 -11.32 -3.85
C GLU A 127 0.23 -11.42 -5.20
N GLY A 128 0.34 -10.40 -6.05
CA GLY A 128 -0.24 -10.41 -7.39
C GLY A 128 0.35 -11.52 -8.26
N ALA A 129 1.67 -11.72 -8.21
CA ALA A 129 2.34 -12.81 -8.90
C ALA A 129 1.89 -14.18 -8.38
N PHE A 130 1.80 -14.35 -7.07
CA PHE A 130 1.27 -15.57 -6.45
C PHE A 130 -0.15 -15.87 -6.93
N LYS A 131 -1.06 -14.89 -6.89
CA LYS A 131 -2.45 -15.06 -7.36
C LYS A 131 -2.54 -15.47 -8.83
N ARG A 132 -1.66 -14.95 -9.70
CA ARG A 132 -1.61 -15.35 -11.12
C ARG A 132 -1.18 -16.80 -11.29
N VAL A 133 -0.20 -17.26 -10.52
CA VAL A 133 0.27 -18.65 -10.53
C VAL A 133 -0.80 -19.58 -9.97
N GLU A 134 -1.42 -19.21 -8.86
CA GLU A 134 -2.55 -19.94 -8.26
C GLU A 134 -3.70 -20.11 -9.26
N ALA A 135 -4.19 -19.00 -9.84
CA ALA A 135 -5.30 -19.03 -10.79
C ALA A 135 -4.97 -19.95 -11.97
N SER A 136 -3.76 -19.84 -12.52
CA SER A 136 -3.31 -20.65 -13.65
C SER A 136 -3.20 -22.14 -13.32
N SER A 137 -2.74 -22.49 -12.12
CA SER A 137 -2.66 -23.88 -11.66
C SER A 137 -4.04 -24.53 -11.52
N ARG A 138 -5.05 -23.76 -11.05
CA ARG A 138 -6.44 -24.24 -10.95
C ARG A 138 -7.06 -24.57 -12.32
N PHE A 139 -6.69 -23.84 -13.37
CA PHE A 139 -7.15 -24.11 -14.74
C PHE A 139 -6.45 -25.30 -15.41
N GLN A 140 -5.23 -25.65 -14.98
CA GLN A 140 -4.42 -26.74 -15.56
C GLN A 140 -4.26 -27.94 -14.63
N LYS A 141 -5.37 -28.52 -14.18
CA LYS A 141 -5.42 -29.72 -13.30
C LYS A 141 -4.67 -30.98 -13.78
N ASN A 142 -3.83 -30.95 -14.83
CA ASN A 142 -3.27 -32.15 -15.46
C ASN A 142 -1.82 -32.08 -16.00
N GLN A 143 -0.97 -31.11 -15.64
CA GLN A 143 0.47 -31.19 -15.99
C GLN A 143 1.40 -30.80 -14.84
N SER A 144 2.51 -31.55 -14.73
CA SER A 144 3.60 -31.39 -13.76
C SER A 144 4.08 -29.93 -13.65
N THR A 145 4.04 -29.39 -12.45
CA THR A 145 4.33 -27.98 -12.09
C THR A 145 5.74 -27.51 -12.53
N SER A 146 6.70 -28.42 -12.67
CA SER A 146 8.09 -28.08 -13.03
C SER A 146 8.27 -27.64 -14.49
N THR A 147 7.51 -28.22 -15.42
CA THR A 147 7.59 -27.88 -16.86
C THR A 147 6.81 -26.60 -17.18
N TRP A 148 5.89 -26.19 -16.29
CA TRP A 148 5.01 -25.04 -16.49
C TRP A 148 5.70 -23.69 -16.26
N LEU A 149 6.52 -23.59 -15.20
CA LEU A 149 7.24 -22.37 -14.82
C LEU A 149 8.16 -21.87 -15.94
N GLN A 150 8.86 -22.78 -16.64
CA GLN A 150 9.70 -22.43 -17.79
C GLN A 150 8.90 -21.95 -19.01
N LYS A 151 7.71 -22.53 -19.24
CA LYS A 151 6.92 -22.28 -20.47
C LYS A 151 6.08 -20.99 -20.38
N HIS A 152 5.74 -20.55 -19.17
CA HIS A 152 4.88 -19.37 -18.92
C HIS A 152 5.61 -18.18 -18.30
N CYS A 153 6.95 -18.11 -18.43
CA CYS A 153 7.79 -16.93 -18.16
C CYS A 153 7.19 -15.60 -18.65
N ARG A 154 6.37 -15.62 -19.72
CA ARG A 154 5.70 -14.43 -20.25
C ARG A 154 4.64 -13.81 -19.32
N ILE A 155 4.01 -14.58 -18.42
CA ILE A 155 2.91 -14.11 -17.55
C ILE A 155 3.45 -13.33 -16.33
N LEU A 156 4.71 -13.57 -15.96
CA LEU A 156 5.37 -12.91 -14.83
C LEU A 156 6.24 -11.72 -15.24
N SER A 157 6.43 -11.51 -16.56
CA SER A 157 7.04 -10.29 -17.06
C SER A 157 6.06 -9.12 -16.91
N PRO A 158 6.48 -7.94 -16.43
CA PRO A 158 5.66 -6.74 -16.55
C PRO A 158 5.31 -6.55 -18.03
N ALA A 159 4.07 -6.12 -18.31
CA ALA A 159 3.67 -5.77 -19.66
C ALA A 159 4.73 -4.82 -20.25
N PRO A 160 5.17 -5.01 -21.51
CA PRO A 160 6.16 -4.12 -22.09
C PRO A 160 5.59 -2.70 -22.06
N THR A 161 6.20 -1.83 -21.26
CA THR A 161 5.96 -0.40 -21.31
C THR A 161 6.25 0.00 -22.75
N LYS A 162 5.22 0.43 -23.50
CA LYS A 162 5.43 1.03 -24.82
C LYS A 162 6.31 2.26 -24.60
N SER A 163 7.61 2.13 -24.80
CA SER A 163 8.46 3.29 -25.05
C SER A 163 7.94 3.92 -26.33
N LEU A 164 7.43 5.14 -26.23
CA LEU A 164 7.16 5.96 -27.41
C LEU A 164 8.45 5.99 -28.26
N PRO A 165 8.35 5.89 -29.59
CA PRO A 165 9.52 6.00 -30.45
C PRO A 165 10.21 7.36 -30.19
N PRO A 166 11.55 7.41 -30.20
CA PRO A 166 12.25 8.68 -30.11
C PRO A 166 11.80 9.54 -31.29
N ASN A 167 11.36 10.76 -31.01
CA ASN A 167 11.07 11.76 -32.03
C ASN A 167 12.26 11.85 -32.99
N SER A 168 12.08 11.36 -34.20
CA SER A 168 12.91 11.72 -35.32
C SER A 168 12.65 13.19 -35.62
N SER A 169 13.49 14.06 -35.08
CA SER A 169 13.58 15.45 -35.51
C SER A 169 15.07 15.81 -35.60
N SER A 170 15.66 15.33 -36.69
CA SER A 170 16.83 15.93 -37.32
C SER A 170 16.39 16.36 -38.71
N MET A 171 16.84 17.54 -39.13
CA MET A 171 16.68 18.19 -40.43
C MET A 171 15.39 18.99 -40.65
N ARG A 172 15.39 20.26 -40.22
CA ARG A 172 15.76 21.42 -41.06
C ARG A 172 15.83 22.69 -40.23
#